data_AF-A0A2G4EUE8-F1
#
_entry.id   AF-A0A2G4EUE8-F1
#
_cell.length_a   1.000
_cell.length_b   1.000
_cell.length_c   1.000
_cell.angle_alpha   90.00
_cell.angle_beta   90.00
_cell.angle_gamma   90.00
#
_symmetry.space_group_name_H-M   'P 1'
#
loop_
_entity.id
_entity.type
_entity.pdbx_description
1 polymer ?
#
loop_
_entity_poly.entity_id
_entity_poly.type
_entity_poly.pdbx_seq_one_letter_code
_entity_poly.pdbx_strand_id
1 'polypeptide(L)'
;MLHIIKWKSQPKKRTASWAISIRSARREIEESQEEMPSLNRDFIESIWEKCFQVSVKDAEDEMGKKGQSTSLSWSEVFEDEYTLSDGDGSD
;
A
#
# COMPACT_ATOMS: atom_id res chain seq x y z
N MET A 1 0.75 3.12 -1.00
CA MET A 1 -0.32 3.15 0.03
C MET A 1 -1.72 2.86 -0.52
N LEU A 2 -2.15 3.43 -1.67
CA LEU A 2 -3.46 3.18 -2.31
C LEU A 2 -3.87 1.70 -2.34
N HIS A 3 -3.03 0.84 -2.92
CA HIS A 3 -3.33 -0.58 -3.07
C HIS A 3 -3.42 -1.31 -1.73
N ILE A 4 -2.68 -0.87 -0.70
CA ILE A 4 -2.78 -1.39 0.68
C ILE A 4 -4.13 -1.00 1.30
N ILE A 5 -4.60 0.24 1.08
CA ILE A 5 -5.90 0.71 1.57
C ILE A 5 -7.03 -0.12 0.94
N LYS A 6 -6.96 -0.37 -0.38
CA LYS A 6 -7.91 -1.25 -1.07
C LYS A 6 -7.82 -2.69 -0.54
N TRP A 7 -6.61 -3.20 -0.30
CA TRP A 7 -6.38 -4.54 0.24
C TRP A 7 -7.02 -4.76 1.61
N LYS A 8 -6.97 -3.75 2.48
CA LYS A 8 -7.62 -3.74 3.80
C LYS A 8 -9.14 -3.53 3.69
N SER A 9 -9.59 -2.64 2.80
CA SER A 9 -10.99 -2.22 2.68
C SER A 9 -11.87 -3.19 1.86
N GLN A 10 -11.26 -4.02 1.01
CA GLN A 10 -11.98 -4.98 0.15
C GLN A 10 -11.30 -6.36 0.13
N PRO A 11 -11.28 -7.11 1.26
CA PRO A 11 -10.62 -8.42 1.32
C PRO A 11 -11.10 -9.41 0.24
N LYS A 12 -12.39 -9.38 -0.11
CA LYS A 12 -13.00 -10.23 -1.16
C LYS A 12 -12.65 -9.83 -2.60
N LYS A 13 -12.00 -8.68 -2.80
CA LYS A 13 -11.59 -8.16 -4.12
C LYS A 13 -10.07 -8.10 -4.28
N ARG A 14 -9.32 -8.70 -3.36
CA ARG A 14 -7.86 -8.75 -3.47
C ARG A 14 -7.48 -9.47 -4.75
N THR A 15 -6.54 -8.89 -5.49
CA THR A 15 -6.03 -9.46 -6.74
C THR A 15 -4.52 -9.55 -6.69
N ALA A 16 -3.95 -10.45 -7.48
CA ALA A 16 -2.51 -10.53 -7.66
C ALA A 16 -1.93 -9.22 -8.20
N SER A 17 -2.68 -8.50 -9.04
CA SER A 17 -2.25 -7.20 -9.56
C SER A 17 -2.05 -6.17 -8.45
N TRP A 18 -2.89 -6.12 -7.41
CA TRP A 18 -2.68 -5.20 -6.29
C TRP A 18 -1.43 -5.55 -5.49
N ALA A 19 -1.21 -6.83 -5.22
CA ALA A 19 0.00 -7.32 -4.56
C ALA A 19 1.28 -6.98 -5.36
N ILE A 20 1.23 -7.15 -6.69
CA ILE A 20 2.34 -6.78 -7.59
C ILE A 20 2.59 -5.28 -7.54
N SER A 21 1.56 -4.43 -7.63
CA SER A 21 1.72 -2.98 -7.56
C SER A 21 2.32 -2.51 -6.23
N ILE A 22 1.97 -3.15 -5.10
CA ILE A 22 2.58 -2.84 -3.79
C ILE A 22 4.08 -3.16 -3.81
N ARG A 23 4.45 -4.34 -4.30
CA ARG A 23 5.86 -4.76 -4.38
C ARG A 23 6.67 -3.89 -5.34
N SER A 24 6.12 -3.52 -6.50
CA SER A 24 6.78 -2.63 -7.46
C SER A 24 7.07 -1.27 -6.82
N ALA A 25 6.06 -0.67 -6.18
CA ALA A 25 6.22 0.63 -5.54
C ALA A 25 7.26 0.61 -4.41
N ARG A 26 7.35 -0.49 -3.63
CA ARG A 26 8.40 -0.65 -2.61
C ARG A 26 9.79 -0.68 -3.23
N ARG A 27 9.96 -1.49 -4.28
CA ARG A 27 11.23 -1.58 -5.01
C ARG A 27 11.63 -0.24 -5.63
N GLU A 28 10.70 0.49 -6.22
CA GLU A 28 10.96 1.83 -6.78
C GLU A 28 11.42 2.83 -5.71
N ILE A 29 10.86 2.73 -4.49
CA ILE A 29 11.32 3.54 -3.35
C ILE A 29 12.73 3.12 -2.93
N GLU A 30 13.01 1.82 -2.82
CA GLU A 30 14.36 1.31 -2.48
C GLU A 30 15.40 1.78 -3.51
N GLU A 31 15.13 1.62 -4.81
CA GLU A 31 15.97 2.11 -5.89
C GLU A 31 16.18 3.64 -5.80
N SER A 32 15.14 4.39 -5.48
CA SER A 32 15.26 5.84 -5.25
C SER A 32 16.10 6.18 -4.02
N GLN A 33 16.08 5.35 -2.98
CA GLN A 33 16.89 5.54 -1.77
C GLN A 33 18.38 5.26 -2.01
N GLU A 34 18.69 4.33 -2.93
CA GLU A 34 20.07 4.07 -3.37
C GLU A 34 20.66 5.28 -4.10
N GLU A 35 19.87 5.95 -4.95
CA GLU A 35 20.30 7.15 -5.68
C GLU A 35 20.25 8.42 -4.83
N MET A 36 19.32 8.51 -3.88
CA MET A 36 19.08 9.66 -3.03
C MET A 36 19.03 9.27 -1.54
N PRO A 37 20.17 9.20 -0.84
CA PRO A 37 20.22 8.81 0.57
C PRO A 37 19.45 9.72 1.53
N SER A 38 19.10 10.95 1.10
CA SER A 38 18.22 11.86 1.84
C SER A 38 16.75 11.45 1.82
N LEU A 39 16.34 10.53 0.93
CA LEU A 39 15.03 9.85 0.96
C LEU A 39 14.96 8.84 2.10
N ASN A 40 15.48 9.19 3.27
CA ASN A 40 15.53 8.31 4.42
C ASN A 40 14.17 8.23 5.12
N ARG A 41 14.13 7.42 6.18
CA ARG A 41 12.92 7.22 6.99
C ARG A 41 12.35 8.53 7.52
N ASP A 42 13.16 9.41 8.08
CA ASP A 42 12.69 10.68 8.65
C ASP A 42 11.99 11.54 7.60
N PHE A 43 12.53 11.60 6.38
CA PHE A 43 11.88 12.30 5.28
C PHE A 43 10.57 11.64 4.88
N ILE A 44 10.53 10.31 4.75
CA ILE A 44 9.30 9.57 4.42
C ILE A 44 8.23 9.80 5.50
N GLU A 45 8.60 9.75 6.77
CA GLU A 45 7.71 10.05 7.90
C GLU A 45 7.21 11.50 7.85
N SER A 46 8.05 12.46 7.45
CA SER A 46 7.66 13.87 7.30
C SER A 46 6.60 14.12 6.22
N ILE A 47 6.54 13.28 5.18
CA ILE A 47 5.55 13.36 4.10
C ILE A 47 4.42 12.33 4.23
N TRP A 48 4.46 11.48 5.25
CA TRP A 48 3.58 10.33 5.42
C TRP A 48 2.11 10.71 5.35
N GLU A 49 1.69 11.68 6.17
CA GLU A 49 0.28 12.08 6.27
C GLU A 49 -0.24 12.59 4.92
N LYS A 50 0.57 13.39 4.21
CA LYS A 50 0.22 13.88 2.87
C LYS A 50 0.03 12.72 1.89
N CYS A 51 0.97 11.78 1.84
CA CYS A 51 0.89 10.61 0.97
C CYS A 51 -0.29 9.69 1.31
N PHE A 52 -0.58 9.54 2.61
CA PHE A 52 -1.69 8.76 3.11
C PHE A 52 -3.03 9.38 2.68
N GLN A 53 -3.25 10.67 2.90
CA GLN A 53 -4.50 11.35 2.51
C GLN A 53 -4.77 11.29 1.01
N VAL A 54 -3.72 11.51 0.18
CA VAL A 54 -3.84 11.34 -1.28
C VAL A 54 -4.24 9.90 -1.63
N SER A 55 -3.56 8.92 -1.04
CA SER A 55 -3.85 7.51 -1.28
C SER A 55 -5.23 7.06 -0.80
N VAL A 56 -5.75 7.64 0.29
CA VAL A 56 -7.12 7.41 0.75
C VAL A 56 -8.10 7.88 -0.32
N LYS A 57 -7.95 9.12 -0.79
CA LYS A 57 -8.83 9.70 -1.81
C LYS A 57 -8.82 8.87 -3.10
N ASP A 58 -7.64 8.54 -3.60
CA ASP A 58 -7.52 7.75 -4.84
C ASP A 58 -8.12 6.34 -4.66
N ALA A 59 -7.95 5.73 -3.47
CA ALA A 59 -8.61 4.47 -3.17
C ALA A 59 -10.13 4.61 -3.11
N GLU A 60 -10.67 5.68 -2.52
CA GLU A 60 -12.11 5.94 -2.49
C GLU A 60 -12.70 6.10 -3.89
N ASP A 61 -11.99 6.84 -4.76
CA ASP A 61 -12.36 7.06 -6.15
C ASP A 61 -12.37 5.72 -6.93
N GLU A 62 -11.35 4.88 -6.79
CA GLU A 62 -11.30 3.55 -7.45
C GLU A 62 -12.32 2.55 -6.86
N MET A 63 -12.61 2.64 -5.56
CA MET A 63 -13.56 1.74 -4.91
C MET A 63 -15.03 2.17 -5.12
N GLY A 64 -15.26 3.44 -5.48
CA GLY A 64 -16.59 4.05 -5.54
C GLY A 64 -17.27 4.20 -4.19
N LYS A 65 -16.51 4.18 -3.08
CA LYS A 65 -17.03 4.29 -1.70
C LYS A 65 -15.96 4.81 -0.77
N LYS A 66 -16.38 5.39 0.36
CA LYS A 66 -15.46 5.84 1.41
C LYS A 66 -14.66 4.68 2.01
N GLY A 67 -13.38 4.94 2.28
CA GLY A 67 -12.47 4.00 2.92
C GLY A 67 -12.77 3.87 4.41
N GLN A 68 -12.46 2.71 4.99
CA GLN A 68 -12.52 2.51 6.45
C GLN A 68 -11.16 2.63 7.13
N SER A 69 -10.07 2.72 6.35
CA SER A 69 -8.72 2.85 6.89
C SER A 69 -8.52 4.25 7.47
N THR A 70 -8.32 4.33 8.78
CA THR A 70 -8.01 5.58 9.50
C THR A 70 -6.51 5.85 9.59
N SER A 71 -5.66 4.83 9.36
CA SER A 71 -4.20 4.96 9.32
C SER A 71 -3.56 3.77 8.60
N LEU A 72 -2.26 3.93 8.29
CA LEU A 72 -1.34 2.85 7.95
C LEU A 72 -0.12 2.95 8.86
N SER A 73 0.49 1.80 9.15
CA SER A 73 1.77 1.67 9.85
C SER A 73 2.94 1.53 8.88
N TRP A 74 4.16 1.74 9.38
CA TRP A 74 5.38 1.55 8.60
C TRP A 74 5.48 0.13 8.04
N SER A 75 5.19 -0.89 8.88
CA SER A 75 5.28 -2.28 8.48
C SER A 75 4.31 -2.58 7.33
N GLU A 76 3.07 -2.11 7.40
CA GLU A 76 2.11 -2.30 6.29
C GLU A 76 2.62 -1.69 4.97
N VAL A 77 3.28 -0.54 5.02
CA VAL A 77 3.73 0.14 3.81
C VAL A 77 5.00 -0.47 3.24
N PHE A 78 5.92 -0.95 4.09
CA PHE A 78 7.26 -1.36 3.66
C PHE A 78 7.63 -2.83 3.93
N GLU A 79 7.04 -3.48 4.93
CA GLU A 79 7.52 -4.77 5.45
C GLU A 79 6.52 -5.91 5.20
N ASP A 80 5.24 -5.72 5.52
CA ASP A 80 4.20 -6.76 5.46
C ASP A 80 4.10 -7.39 4.08
N GLU A 81 3.92 -8.71 4.02
CA GLU A 81 3.73 -9.42 2.76
C GLU A 81 2.28 -9.36 2.27
N TYR A 82 2.11 -9.01 1.00
CA TYR A 82 0.82 -9.00 0.31
C TYR A 82 0.81 -10.12 -0.73
N THR A 83 0.28 -11.28 -0.35
CA THR A 83 0.13 -12.44 -1.22
C THR A 83 -1.32 -12.92 -1.20
N LEU A 84 -1.78 -13.47 -2.32
CA LEU A 84 -3.01 -14.26 -2.32
C LEU A 84 -2.60 -15.66 -1.84
N SER A 85 -2.99 -16.04 -0.63
CA SER A 85 -2.85 -17.45 -0.24
C SER A 85 -3.82 -18.26 -1.10
N ASP A 86 -3.31 -19.25 -1.83
CA ASP A 86 -4.08 -20.24 -2.59
C ASP A 86 -4.82 -21.20 -1.63
N GLY A 87 -5.75 -20.67 -0.83
CA GLY A 87 -6.32 -21.36 0.32
C GLY A 87 -7.80 -21.07 0.53
N ASP A 88 -8.62 -21.19 -0.51
CA ASP A 88 -10.05 -21.49 -0.34
C ASP A 88 -10.60 -22.33 -1.50
N GLY A 89 -9.83 -23.34 -1.89
CA GLY A 89 -10.30 -24.48 -2.68
C GLY A 89 -10.59 -25.65 -1.75
N SER A 90 -11.62 -25.54 -0.91
CA SER A 90 -12.27 -26.71 -0.29
C SER A 90 -13.71 -26.70 -0.75
N ASP A 91 -13.94 -27.37 -1.88
CA ASP A 91 -15.25 -27.85 -2.34
C ASP A 91 -15.70 -29.02 -1.45
#